data_AF-A0A954SX15-F1
#
_entry.id   AF-A0A954SX15-F1
#
_cell.length_a   1.000
_cell.length_b   1.000
_cell.length_c   1.000
_cell.angle_alpha   90.00
_cell.angle_beta   90.00
_cell.angle_gamma   90.00
#
_symmetry.space_group_name_H-M   'P 1'
#
loop_
_entity.id
_entity.type
_entity.pdbx_description
1 polymer ?
#
loop_
_entity_poly.entity_id
_entity_poly.type
_entity_poly.pdbx_seq_one_letter_code
_entity_poly.pdbx_strand_id
1 'polypeptide(L)'
;MDTLGASLIAELSQRGQRGMYFKFDAYQALQEVDEVGRMQRFLDENGYRSVLAADDPVWIADGLEEAAEDEGPPWWAHNAVGGLLWFVTRLYKKRRCFPRRCRNLSRYRIHRK
;
A
#
# COMPACT_ATOMS: atom_id res chain seq x y z
N MET A 1 -12.56 18.18 9.75
CA MET A 1 -12.09 16.80 9.95
C MET A 1 -11.22 16.50 8.76
N ASP A 2 -9.96 16.19 8.99
CA ASP A 2 -9.09 15.78 7.90
C ASP A 2 -9.53 14.39 7.44
N THR A 3 -9.63 14.20 6.13
CA THR A 3 -10.00 12.91 5.54
C THR A 3 -8.86 11.91 5.73
N LEU A 4 -9.17 10.61 5.77
CA LEU A 4 -8.16 9.56 5.89
C LEU A 4 -7.08 9.68 4.79
N GLY A 5 -7.50 10.03 3.57
CA GLY A 5 -6.57 10.25 2.47
C GLY A 5 -5.75 11.53 2.59
N ALA A 6 -6.30 12.63 3.13
CA ALA A 6 -5.49 13.81 3.46
C ALA A 6 -4.43 13.49 4.53
N SER A 7 -4.79 12.70 5.55
CA SER A 7 -3.84 12.23 6.57
C SER A 7 -2.76 11.32 5.98
N LEU A 8 -3.10 10.43 5.05
CA LEU A 8 -2.12 9.61 4.32
C LEU A 8 -1.18 10.47 3.47
N ILE A 9 -1.70 11.48 2.76
CA ILE A 9 -0.88 12.39 1.97
C ILE A 9 0.08 13.18 2.86
N ALA A 10 -0.37 13.60 4.04
CA ALA A 10 0.47 14.29 5.02
C ALA A 10 1.61 13.38 5.49
N GLU A 11 1.31 12.11 5.84
CA GLU A 11 2.30 11.11 6.23
C GLU A 11 3.34 10.87 5.12
N LEU A 12 2.88 10.63 3.89
CA LEU A 12 3.76 10.47 2.73
C LEU A 12 4.62 11.71 2.46
N SER A 13 4.08 12.91 2.71
CA SER A 13 4.83 14.16 2.57
C SER A 13 5.91 14.29 3.64
N GLN A 14 5.61 13.94 4.90
CA GLN A 14 6.59 13.94 5.99
C GLN A 14 7.75 12.98 5.72
N ARG A 15 7.47 11.85 5.09
CA ARG A 15 8.48 10.85 4.66
C ARG A 15 9.24 11.23 3.38
N GLY A 16 8.85 12.31 2.70
CA GLY A 16 9.42 12.66 1.39
C GLY A 16 9.06 11.68 0.26
N GLN A 17 8.04 10.84 0.45
CA GLN A 17 7.57 9.83 -0.50
C GLN A 17 6.35 10.30 -1.32
N ARG A 18 5.89 11.54 -1.11
CA ARG A 18 4.79 12.12 -1.90
C ARG A 18 5.16 12.15 -3.38
N GLY A 19 4.25 11.65 -4.21
CA GLY A 19 4.46 11.53 -5.65
C GLY A 19 5.06 10.19 -6.10
N MET A 20 5.50 9.32 -5.19
CA MET A 20 6.11 8.04 -5.58
C MET A 20 5.08 6.96 -5.94
N TYR A 21 3.97 6.88 -5.20
CA TYR A 21 3.04 5.74 -5.30
C TYR A 21 1.84 5.98 -6.22
N PHE A 22 1.42 7.24 -6.38
CA PHE A 22 0.20 7.57 -7.13
C PHE A 22 0.48 8.64 -8.19
N LYS A 23 -0.33 8.66 -9.25
CA LYS A 23 -0.34 9.76 -10.22
C LYS A 23 -1.05 10.99 -9.63
N PHE A 24 -0.87 12.15 -10.26
CA PHE A 24 -1.47 13.41 -9.81
C PHE A 24 -3.01 13.32 -9.63
N ASP A 25 -3.73 12.77 -10.61
CA ASP A 25 -5.19 12.63 -10.54
C ASP A 25 -5.63 11.70 -9.40
N ALA A 26 -4.86 10.65 -9.15
CA ALA A 26 -5.10 9.74 -8.04
C ALA A 26 -4.85 10.43 -6.69
N TYR A 27 -3.90 11.35 -6.59
CA TYR A 27 -3.71 12.16 -5.38
C TYR A 27 -4.87 13.13 -5.13
N GLN A 28 -5.50 13.68 -6.18
CA GLN A 28 -6.71 14.49 -6.02
C GLN A 28 -7.86 13.65 -5.48
N ALA A 29 -8.12 12.49 -6.11
CA ALA A 29 -9.16 11.57 -5.65
C ALA A 29 -8.90 11.05 -4.21
N LEU A 30 -7.63 10.83 -3.85
CA LEU A 30 -7.25 10.39 -2.52
C LEU A 30 -7.64 11.40 -1.43
N GLN A 31 -7.57 12.71 -1.69
CA GLN A 31 -7.94 13.74 -0.70
C GLN A 31 -9.41 13.65 -0.26
N GLU A 32 -10.28 13.10 -1.10
CA GLU A 32 -11.71 12.97 -0.81
C GLU A 32 -12.04 11.68 -0.04
N VAL A 33 -11.08 10.78 0.15
CA VAL A 33 -11.29 9.49 0.80
C VAL A 33 -11.31 9.66 2.32
N ASP A 34 -12.50 9.51 2.89
CA ASP A 34 -12.80 9.69 4.31
C ASP A 34 -12.86 8.38 5.11
N GLU A 35 -13.24 7.28 4.47
CA GLU A 35 -13.47 5.99 5.13
C GLU A 35 -12.51 4.88 4.69
N VAL A 36 -12.16 3.97 5.61
CA VAL A 36 -11.28 2.81 5.36
C VAL A 36 -11.77 1.95 4.20
N GLY A 37 -13.09 1.74 4.08
CA GLY A 37 -13.67 0.94 3.00
C GLY A 37 -13.45 1.57 1.61
N ARG A 38 -13.54 2.90 1.51
CA ARG A 38 -13.24 3.65 0.28
C ARG A 38 -11.74 3.67 0.00
N MET A 39 -10.92 3.81 1.03
CA MET A 39 -9.46 3.71 0.93
C MET A 39 -9.02 2.35 0.37
N GLN A 40 -9.62 1.26 0.84
CA GLN A 40 -9.30 -0.07 0.31
C GLN A 40 -9.63 -0.19 -1.18
N ARG A 41 -10.79 0.34 -1.62
CA ARG A 41 -11.16 0.35 -3.04
C ARG A 41 -10.19 1.18 -3.87
N PHE A 42 -9.84 2.36 -3.37
CA PHE A 42 -8.85 3.24 -4.01
C PHE A 42 -7.50 2.53 -4.18
N LEU A 43 -6.99 1.86 -3.15
CA LEU A 43 -5.75 1.08 -3.23
C LEU A 43 -5.87 -0.07 -4.23
N ASP A 44 -6.99 -0.79 -4.23
CA ASP A 44 -7.23 -1.90 -5.15
C ASP A 44 -7.30 -1.47 -6.63
N GLU A 45 -7.86 -0.29 -6.90
CA GLU A 45 -7.98 0.34 -8.22
C GLU A 45 -6.64 0.88 -8.73
N ASN A 46 -5.80 1.38 -7.81
CA ASN A 46 -4.47 1.92 -8.13
C ASN A 46 -3.35 0.85 -8.11
N GLY A 47 -3.69 -0.44 -8.09
CA GLY A 47 -2.72 -1.54 -8.20
C GLY A 47 -2.14 -2.05 -6.87
N TYR A 48 -2.52 -1.46 -5.74
CA TYR A 48 -2.03 -1.79 -4.39
C TYR A 48 -2.97 -2.77 -3.67
N ARG A 49 -3.47 -3.80 -4.36
CA ARG A 49 -4.42 -4.80 -3.81
C ARG A 49 -3.87 -5.63 -2.66
N SER A 50 -2.55 -5.69 -2.51
CA SER A 50 -1.87 -6.37 -1.40
C SER A 50 -1.83 -5.52 -0.13
N VAL A 51 -2.03 -4.21 -0.24
CA VAL A 51 -2.02 -3.28 0.89
C VAL A 51 -3.38 -3.29 1.57
N LEU A 52 -3.36 -3.40 2.90
CA LEU A 52 -4.55 -3.33 3.72
C LEU A 52 -4.80 -1.88 4.14
N ALA A 53 -6.00 -1.37 3.88
CA ALA A 53 -6.43 -0.09 4.41
C ALA A 53 -6.65 -0.18 5.92
N ALA A 54 -6.24 0.85 6.64
CA ALA A 54 -6.40 0.99 8.09
C ALA A 54 -6.79 2.43 8.44
N ASP A 55 -7.32 2.66 9.63
CA ASP A 55 -7.60 4.02 10.13
C ASP A 55 -6.32 4.85 10.35
N ASP A 56 -5.20 4.17 10.58
CA ASP A 56 -3.91 4.82 10.82
C ASP A 56 -3.12 4.94 9.49
N PRO A 57 -2.84 6.17 9.01
CA PRO A 57 -2.15 6.41 7.75
C PRO A 57 -0.72 5.85 7.73
N VAL A 58 -0.07 5.70 8.90
CA VAL A 58 1.28 5.11 9.01
C VAL A 58 1.28 3.68 8.47
N TRP A 59 0.24 2.91 8.78
CA TRP A 59 0.13 1.51 8.33
C TRP A 59 -0.07 1.40 6.84
N ILE A 60 -0.84 2.32 6.25
CA ILE A 60 -1.05 2.35 4.80
C ILE A 60 0.25 2.76 4.11
N ALA A 61 0.96 3.77 4.61
CA ALA A 61 2.24 4.21 4.06
C ALA A 61 3.30 3.10 4.12
N ASP A 62 3.45 2.41 5.26
CA ASP A 62 4.35 1.27 5.39
C ASP A 62 3.99 0.14 4.42
N GLY A 63 2.69 -0.09 4.19
CA GLY A 63 2.21 -1.10 3.26
C GLY A 63 2.50 -0.76 1.80
N LEU A 64 2.41 0.53 1.44
CA LEU A 64 2.79 1.04 0.12
C LEU A 64 4.30 0.88 -0.12
N GLU A 65 5.12 1.18 0.89
CA GLU A 65 6.57 1.01 0.82
C GLU A 65 6.95 -0.47 0.61
N GLU A 66 6.41 -1.38 1.42
CA GLU A 66 6.66 -2.81 1.27
C GLU A 66 6.14 -3.35 -0.07
N ALA A 67 4.97 -2.88 -0.53
CA ALA A 67 4.44 -3.28 -1.82
C ALA A 67 5.34 -2.82 -2.97
N ALA A 68 5.92 -1.62 -2.89
CA ALA A 68 6.86 -1.10 -3.89
C ALA A 68 8.21 -1.83 -3.87
N GLU A 69 8.73 -2.19 -2.69
CA GLU A 69 9.94 -3.02 -2.56
C GLU A 69 9.75 -4.42 -3.18
N ASP A 70 8.57 -5.01 -3.00
CA ASP A 70 8.21 -6.33 -3.54
C ASP A 70 7.95 -6.34 -5.07
N GLU A 71 7.90 -5.18 -5.73
CA GLU A 71 7.73 -5.08 -7.19
C GLU A 71 9.03 -5.29 -8.00
N GLY A 72 10.20 -5.32 -7.35
CA GLY A 72 11.44 -5.68 -8.01
C GLY A 72 11.45 -7.16 -8.44
N PRO A 73 11.72 -7.49 -9.72
CA PRO A 73 11.93 -8.88 -10.11
C PRO A 73 13.17 -9.42 -9.37
N PRO A 74 13.09 -10.57 -8.69
CA PRO A 74 14.24 -11.17 -8.05
C PRO A 74 15.29 -11.55 -9.11
N TRP A 75 16.57 -11.67 -8.72
CA TRP A 75 17.68 -11.95 -9.65
C TRP A 75 17.48 -13.18 -10.55
N TRP A 76 16.73 -14.19 -10.08
CA TRP A 76 16.39 -15.39 -10.85
C TRP A 76 15.28 -15.16 -11.90
N ALA A 77 14.54 -14.06 -11.78
CA ALA A 77 13.49 -13.66 -12.73
C ALA A 77 14.04 -12.92 -13.97
N HIS A 78 15.36 -12.74 -14.08
CA HIS A 78 16.00 -12.16 -15.27
C HIS A 78 16.02 -13.12 -16.48
N ASN A 79 15.80 -14.42 -16.28
CA ASN A 79 15.63 -15.39 -17.37
C ASN A 79 14.15 -15.58 -17.71
N ALA A 80 13.82 -15.90 -18.97
CA ALA A 80 12.44 -15.97 -19.48
C ALA A 80 11.49 -16.84 -18.62
N VAL A 81 11.96 -17.99 -18.13
CA VAL A 81 11.18 -18.88 -17.25
C VAL A 81 10.96 -18.27 -15.87
N GLY A 82 12.00 -17.67 -15.30
CA GLY A 82 11.92 -16.99 -13.99
C GLY A 82 11.02 -15.75 -14.04
N GLY A 83 11.12 -14.97 -15.13
CA GLY A 83 10.25 -13.83 -15.38
C GLY A 83 8.79 -14.23 -15.52
N LEU A 84 8.49 -15.32 -16.25
CA LEU A 84 7.13 -15.85 -16.38
C LEU A 84 6.59 -16.35 -15.03
N LEU A 85 7.39 -17.09 -14.27
CA LEU A 85 6.98 -17.62 -12.97
C LEU A 85 6.76 -16.49 -11.95
N TRP A 86 7.62 -15.45 -11.97
CA TRP A 86 7.43 -14.24 -11.17
C TRP A 86 6.17 -13.49 -11.57
N PHE A 87 5.91 -13.33 -12.88
CA PHE A 87 4.71 -12.66 -13.37
C PHE A 87 3.43 -13.41 -12.95
N VAL A 88 3.43 -14.75 -13.06
CA VAL A 88 2.32 -15.60 -12.61
C VAL A 88 2.14 -15.52 -11.09
N THR A 89 3.22 -15.58 -10.31
CA THR A 89 3.14 -15.47 -8.84
C THR A 89 2.75 -14.06 -8.38
N ARG A 90 3.14 -13.01 -9.10
CA ARG A 90 2.67 -11.63 -8.92
C ARG A 90 1.15 -11.55 -9.14
N LEU A 91 0.63 -12.17 -10.19
CA LEU A 91 -0.82 -12.24 -10.44
C LEU A 91 -1.56 -13.06 -9.37
N TYR A 92 -0.90 -14.02 -8.74
CA TYR A 92 -1.47 -14.86 -7.67
C TYR A 92 -1.33 -14.28 -6.25
N LYS A 93 -0.59 -13.18 -6.06
CA LYS A 93 -0.37 -12.54 -4.74
C LYS A 93 -1.63 -11.77 -4.31
N LYS A 94 -2.72 -12.50 -4.04
CA LYS A 94 -4.02 -11.98 -3.60
C LYS A 94 -4.14 -11.75 -2.08
N ARG A 95 -3.07 -11.97 -1.30
CA ARG A 95 -3.16 -11.83 0.16
C ARG A 95 -2.94 -10.38 0.54
N ARG A 96 -4.01 -9.72 0.99
CA ARG A 96 -3.90 -8.47 1.74
C ARG A 96 -3.12 -8.75 3.01
N CYS A 97 -2.04 -8.01 3.22
CA CYS A 97 -1.15 -8.21 4.35
C CYS A 97 -0.99 -6.89 5.09
N PHE A 98 -0.91 -6.98 6.41
CA PHE A 98 -0.29 -5.90 7.16
C PHE A 98 1.21 -5.86 6.83
N PRO A 99 1.82 -4.67 6.80
CA PRO A 99 3.24 -4.53 6.58
C PRO A 99 4.02 -5.36 7.61
N ARG A 100 5.00 -6.12 7.15
CA ARG A 100 5.90 -6.93 7.97
C ARG A 100 6.69 -6.07 8.94
N ARG A 101 7.06 -4.86 8.53
CA ARG A 101 7.80 -3.91 9.37
C ARG A 101 7.01 -3.54 10.65
N CYS A 102 5.68 -3.59 10.59
CA CYS A 102 4.79 -3.34 11.74
C CYS A 102 4.47 -4.60 12.56
N ARG A 103 4.83 -5.81 12.11
CA ARG A 103 4.57 -7.07 12.83
C ARG A 103 5.34 -7.20 14.14
N ASN A 104 6.40 -6.40 14.31
CA ASN A 104 7.16 -6.29 15.57
C ASN A 104 6.59 -5.26 16.56
N LEU A 105 5.51 -4.55 16.22
CA LEU A 105 4.86 -3.60 17.11
C LEU A 105 3.70 -4.28 17.86
N SER A 106 4.04 -5.05 18.88
CA SER A 106 3.11 -5.64 19.88
C SER A 106 2.34 -4.60 20.71
N ARG A 107 2.30 -3.33 20.32
CA ARG A 107 1.86 -2.20 21.17
C ARG A 107 0.67 -1.39 20.67
N TYR A 108 0.20 -1.57 19.45
CA TYR A 108 -0.95 -0.83 18.97
C TYR A 108 -2.21 -1.69 19.06
N ARG A 109 -3.03 -1.36 20.06
CA ARG A 109 -4.33 -1.97 20.35
C ARG A 109 -5.22 -1.83 19.12
N ILE A 110 -5.34 -2.90 18.34
CA ILE A 110 -6.30 -3.02 17.25
C ILE A 110 -7.68 -2.90 17.88
N HIS A 111 -8.29 -1.72 17.81
CA HIS A 111 -9.69 -1.55 18.14
C HIS A 111 -10.52 -2.21 17.04
N ARG A 112 -10.78 -3.52 17.19
CA ARG A 112 -11.95 -4.14 16.57
C ARG A 112 -13.17 -3.48 17.20
N LYS A 113 -13.94 -2.74 16.41
CA LYS A 113 -15.37 -2.53 16.65
C LYS A 113 -16.13 -3.38 15.65
#